data_AF-A0A7Y1W6B3-F1
#
_entry.id   AF-A0A7Y1W6B3-F1
#
_cell.length_a   1.000
_cell.length_b   1.000
_cell.length_c   1.000
_cell.angle_alpha   90.00
_cell.angle_beta   90.00
_cell.angle_gamma   90.00
#
_symmetry.space_group_name_H-M   'P 1'
#
loop_
_entity.id
_entity.type
_entity.pdbx_description
1 polymer ?
#
loop_
_entity_poly.entity_id
_entity_poly.type
_entity_poly.pdbx_seq_one_letter_code
_entity_poly.pdbx_strand_id
1 'polypeptide(L)'
;MDSRKLIYSTAVLVLLYGTAFADTGDRVEERLDNRGDRIEDRLDKKGDRIDQRLDKKGDRIDARLDRKSDRAAAAGRDGLSKRLDRKGDRIDGKLDRKGDRVDRKLDRKGDRVDRRLDHRGNLADRRIDRRQNRRGGQ
;
A
#
# COMPACT_ATOMS: atom_id res chain seq x y z
N MET A 1 9.74 -60.16 1.32
CA MET A 1 9.82 -58.72 1.65
C MET A 1 9.01 -58.51 2.92
N ASP A 2 9.65 -58.24 4.06
CA ASP A 2 8.98 -58.19 5.36
C ASP A 2 7.95 -57.06 5.44
N SER A 3 6.73 -57.38 5.85
CA SER A 3 5.61 -56.45 6.01
C SER A 3 5.96 -55.25 6.89
N ARG A 4 6.86 -55.45 7.87
CA ARG A 4 7.38 -54.37 8.73
C ARG A 4 8.18 -53.33 7.94
N LYS A 5 9.03 -53.75 6.99
CA LYS A 5 9.83 -52.83 6.15
C LYS A 5 8.95 -52.00 5.20
N LEU A 6 7.84 -52.58 4.73
CA LEU A 6 6.86 -51.89 3.88
C LEU A 6 6.09 -50.81 4.66
N ILE A 7 5.68 -51.10 5.91
CA ILE A 7 5.01 -50.13 6.79
C ILE A 7 5.94 -48.97 7.15
N TYR A 8 7.21 -49.23 7.50
CA TYR A 8 8.16 -48.17 7.79
C TYR A 8 8.45 -47.29 6.55
N SER A 9 8.61 -47.90 5.38
CA SER A 9 8.82 -47.18 4.12
C SER A 9 7.66 -46.23 3.80
N THR A 10 6.42 -46.73 3.91
CA THR A 10 5.22 -45.93 3.66
C THR A 10 5.01 -44.83 4.70
N ALA A 11 5.24 -45.10 5.98
CA ALA A 11 5.14 -44.10 7.05
C ALA A 11 6.17 -42.97 6.89
N VAL A 12 7.41 -43.30 6.51
CA VAL A 12 8.47 -42.32 6.23
C VAL A 12 8.13 -41.49 4.98
N LEU A 13 7.57 -42.13 3.95
CA LEU A 13 7.06 -41.44 2.76
C LEU A 13 5.91 -40.48 3.11
N VAL A 14 4.95 -40.87 3.92
CA VAL A 14 3.83 -39.98 4.34
C VAL A 14 4.36 -38.79 5.12
N LEU A 15 5.30 -39.01 6.05
CA LEU A 15 5.91 -37.94 6.86
C LEU A 15 6.74 -36.97 6.03
N LEU A 16 7.61 -37.46 5.14
CA LEU A 16 8.46 -36.62 4.28
C LEU A 16 7.65 -35.74 3.30
N TYR A 17 6.51 -36.24 2.81
CA TYR A 17 5.69 -35.48 1.87
C TYR A 17 4.74 -34.52 2.57
N GLY A 18 4.24 -34.85 3.77
CA GLY A 18 3.47 -33.92 4.60
C GLY A 18 4.26 -32.65 4.95
N THR A 19 5.54 -32.79 5.30
CA THR A 19 6.42 -31.65 5.59
C THR A 19 6.76 -30.83 4.35
N ALA A 20 6.98 -31.47 3.19
CA ALA A 20 7.26 -30.75 1.94
C ALA A 20 6.07 -29.89 1.45
N PHE A 21 4.83 -30.31 1.72
CA PHE A 21 3.64 -29.51 1.37
C PHE A 21 3.37 -28.37 2.34
N ALA A 22 3.61 -28.55 3.64
CA ALA A 22 3.60 -27.47 4.62
C ALA A 22 4.63 -26.38 4.24
N ASP A 23 5.86 -26.79 3.94
CA ASP A 23 6.94 -25.90 3.47
C ASP A 23 6.57 -25.19 2.14
N THR A 24 5.76 -25.81 1.28
CA THR A 24 5.25 -25.15 0.07
C THR A 24 4.19 -24.07 0.38
N GLY A 25 3.35 -24.28 1.40
CA GLY A 25 2.37 -23.29 1.86
C GLY A 25 3.05 -22.07 2.47
N ASP A 26 3.95 -22.32 3.42
CA ASP A 26 4.73 -21.28 4.12
C ASP A 26 5.49 -20.39 3.12
N ARG A 27 6.12 -20.97 2.11
CA ARG A 27 6.81 -20.20 1.05
C ARG A 27 5.89 -19.38 0.17
N VAL A 28 4.63 -19.78 -0.01
CA VAL A 28 3.67 -18.99 -0.81
C VAL A 28 3.17 -17.81 0.00
N GLU A 29 2.84 -18.02 1.27
CA GLU A 29 2.44 -16.99 2.22
C GLU A 29 3.55 -15.94 2.37
N GLU A 30 4.78 -16.38 2.67
CA GLU A 30 5.95 -15.50 2.80
C GLU A 30 6.16 -14.63 1.54
N ARG A 31 5.93 -15.19 0.34
CA ARG A 31 6.06 -14.43 -0.92
C ARG A 31 4.93 -13.45 -1.15
N LEU A 32 3.74 -13.72 -0.65
CA LEU A 32 2.61 -12.80 -0.73
C LEU A 32 2.78 -11.64 0.25
N ASP A 33 3.22 -11.92 1.48
CA ASP A 33 3.50 -10.92 2.51
C ASP A 33 4.62 -9.99 2.08
N ASN A 34 5.77 -10.55 1.70
CA ASN A 34 6.89 -9.77 1.16
C ASN A 34 6.51 -8.93 -0.07
N ARG A 35 5.45 -9.32 -0.79
CA ARG A 35 4.93 -8.55 -1.92
C ARG A 35 3.97 -7.46 -1.45
N GLY A 36 3.16 -7.72 -0.42
CA GLY A 36 2.33 -6.74 0.28
C GLY A 36 3.17 -5.59 0.81
N ASP A 37 4.14 -5.90 1.66
CA ASP A 37 5.06 -4.92 2.25
C ASP A 37 5.71 -4.04 1.19
N ARG A 38 6.22 -4.65 0.11
CA ARG A 38 6.85 -3.92 -0.99
C ARG A 38 5.88 -3.01 -1.75
N ILE A 39 4.60 -3.31 -1.77
CA ILE A 39 3.58 -2.46 -2.40
C ILE A 39 3.20 -1.32 -1.45
N GLU A 40 2.99 -1.60 -0.17
CA GLU A 40 2.71 -0.60 0.88
C GLU A 40 3.82 0.45 0.92
N ASP A 41 5.08 0.01 1.05
CA ASP A 41 6.27 0.85 0.98
C ASP A 41 6.28 1.81 -0.23
N ARG A 42 5.80 1.32 -1.38
CA ARG A 42 5.77 2.10 -2.61
C ARG A 42 4.61 3.09 -2.64
N LEU A 43 3.50 2.78 -1.97
CA LEU A 43 2.37 3.69 -1.81
C LEU A 43 2.73 4.81 -0.84
N ASP A 44 3.37 4.50 0.27
CA ASP A 44 3.80 5.47 1.29
C ASP A 44 4.83 6.44 0.71
N LYS A 45 5.92 5.91 0.13
CA LYS A 45 6.94 6.73 -0.56
C LYS A 45 6.37 7.54 -1.72
N LYS A 46 5.18 7.19 -2.22
CA LYS A 46 4.47 7.96 -3.24
C LYS A 46 3.61 9.05 -2.61
N GLY A 47 2.94 8.77 -1.50
CA GLY A 47 2.25 9.75 -0.65
C GLY A 47 3.19 10.87 -0.27
N ASP A 48 4.28 10.54 0.42
CA ASP A 48 5.30 11.50 0.88
C ASP A 48 5.80 12.41 -0.25
N ARG A 49 6.05 11.82 -1.43
CA ARG A 49 6.52 12.58 -2.60
C ARG A 49 5.47 13.52 -3.17
N ILE A 50 4.18 13.19 -3.04
CA ILE A 50 3.11 14.08 -3.46
C ILE A 50 2.95 15.20 -2.45
N ASP A 51 2.99 14.90 -1.15
CA ASP A 51 2.82 15.88 -0.08
C ASP A 51 3.94 16.92 -0.13
N GLN A 52 5.19 16.48 -0.17
CA GLN A 52 6.34 17.38 -0.35
C GLN A 52 6.23 18.26 -1.61
N ARG A 53 5.56 17.78 -2.66
CA ARG A 53 5.35 18.57 -3.89
C ARG A 53 4.20 19.57 -3.75
N LEU A 54 3.18 19.25 -2.95
CA LEU A 54 2.08 20.14 -2.64
C LEU A 54 2.56 21.25 -1.71
N ASP A 55 3.30 20.92 -0.66
CA ASP A 55 3.87 21.89 0.29
C ASP A 55 4.80 22.88 -0.41
N LYS A 56 5.80 22.37 -1.14
CA LYS A 56 6.71 23.22 -1.93
C LYS A 56 5.99 24.07 -2.97
N LYS A 57 4.77 23.69 -3.36
CA LYS A 57 3.95 24.47 -4.29
C LYS A 57 3.16 25.54 -3.52
N GLY A 58 2.62 25.22 -2.34
CA GLY A 58 2.02 26.17 -1.40
C GLY A 58 3.00 27.29 -1.07
N ASP A 59 4.17 26.95 -0.52
CA ASP A 59 5.22 27.91 -0.15
C ASP A 59 5.58 28.88 -1.30
N ARG A 60 5.67 28.35 -2.52
CA ARG A 60 5.98 29.15 -3.72
C ARG A 60 4.86 30.08 -4.13
N ILE A 61 3.62 29.71 -3.87
CA ILE A 61 2.46 30.54 -4.14
C ILE A 61 2.38 31.63 -3.07
N ASP A 62 2.54 31.29 -1.80
CA ASP A 62 2.43 32.20 -0.66
C ASP A 62 3.49 33.28 -0.76
N ALA A 63 4.77 32.88 -0.92
CA ALA A 63 5.87 33.81 -1.11
C ALA A 63 5.66 34.75 -2.32
N ARG A 64 4.90 34.34 -3.35
CA ARG A 64 4.57 35.21 -4.49
C ARG A 64 3.39 36.13 -4.21
N LEU A 65 2.43 35.70 -3.41
CA LEU A 65 1.27 36.48 -3.03
C LEU A 65 1.65 37.52 -1.98
N ASP A 66 2.44 37.16 -0.99
CA ASP A 66 2.96 38.07 0.04
C ASP A 66 3.73 39.22 -0.59
N ARG A 67 4.73 38.91 -1.43
CA ARG A 67 5.49 39.93 -2.18
C ARG A 67 4.63 40.85 -3.04
N LYS A 68 3.45 40.40 -3.47
CA LYS A 68 2.49 41.24 -4.22
C LYS A 68 1.61 42.04 -3.28
N SER A 69 1.23 41.47 -2.13
CA SER A 69 0.46 42.12 -1.08
C SER A 69 1.27 43.27 -0.48
N ASP A 70 2.52 43.03 -0.12
CA ASP A 70 3.47 44.02 0.40
C ASP A 70 3.65 45.19 -0.59
N ARG A 71 3.84 44.87 -1.87
CA ARG A 71 3.96 45.90 -2.93
C ARG A 71 2.67 46.69 -3.11
N ALA A 72 1.52 46.06 -2.96
CA ALA A 72 0.23 46.75 -3.02
C ALA A 72 0.04 47.67 -1.81
N ALA A 73 0.36 47.20 -0.60
CA ALA A 73 0.31 47.98 0.63
C ALA A 73 1.26 49.18 0.58
N ALA A 74 2.51 48.99 0.16
CA ALA A 74 3.49 50.06 -0.02
C ALA A 74 3.05 51.12 -1.05
N ALA A 75 2.18 50.75 -2.00
CA ALA A 75 1.60 51.67 -2.98
C ALA A 75 0.27 52.30 -2.52
N GLY A 76 -0.13 52.13 -1.25
CA GLY A 76 -1.40 52.63 -0.69
C GLY A 76 -2.63 51.91 -1.22
N ARG A 77 -2.48 50.69 -1.78
CA ARG A 77 -3.56 49.89 -2.38
C ARG A 77 -4.06 48.80 -1.43
N ASP A 78 -4.50 49.20 -0.25
CA ASP A 78 -4.91 48.28 0.82
C ASP A 78 -6.02 47.30 0.39
N GLY A 79 -6.96 47.76 -0.44
CA GLY A 79 -8.02 46.90 -0.98
C GLY A 79 -7.48 45.79 -1.89
N LEU A 80 -6.38 46.03 -2.61
CA LEU A 80 -5.72 45.02 -3.43
C LEU A 80 -4.91 44.05 -2.57
N SER A 81 -4.17 44.56 -1.57
CA SER A 81 -3.45 43.73 -0.60
C SER A 81 -4.39 42.73 0.08
N LYS A 82 -5.48 43.19 0.70
CA LYS A 82 -6.51 42.33 1.31
C LYS A 82 -7.11 41.31 0.33
N ARG A 83 -7.20 41.63 -0.96
CA ARG A 83 -7.71 40.70 -1.98
C ARG A 83 -6.68 39.64 -2.35
N LEU A 84 -5.39 39.95 -2.27
CA LEU A 84 -4.30 39.00 -2.49
C LEU A 84 -4.17 38.03 -1.32
N ASP A 85 -4.30 38.50 -0.08
CA ASP A 85 -4.26 37.65 1.11
C ASP A 85 -5.39 36.62 1.09
N ARG A 86 -6.65 37.07 0.89
CA ARG A 86 -7.80 36.17 0.70
C ARG A 86 -7.66 35.21 -0.47
N LYS A 87 -6.83 35.56 -1.45
CA LYS A 87 -6.54 34.67 -2.59
C LYS A 87 -5.55 33.58 -2.17
N GLY A 88 -4.60 33.88 -1.29
CA GLY A 88 -3.72 32.92 -0.62
C GLY A 88 -4.54 31.88 0.11
N ASP A 89 -5.37 32.32 1.08
CA ASP A 89 -6.22 31.42 1.88
C ASP A 89 -7.08 30.47 1.02
N ARG A 90 -7.61 30.98 -0.11
CA ARG A 90 -8.41 30.17 -1.03
C ARG A 90 -7.59 29.15 -1.82
N ILE A 91 -6.32 29.45 -2.08
CA ILE A 91 -5.42 28.52 -2.75
C ILE A 91 -4.96 27.45 -1.76
N ASP A 92 -4.64 27.84 -0.52
CA ASP A 92 -4.24 26.89 0.54
C ASP A 92 -5.33 25.87 0.79
N GLY A 93 -6.56 26.36 1.02
CA GLY A 93 -7.71 25.46 1.17
C GLY A 93 -8.02 24.62 -0.08
N LYS A 94 -7.49 24.95 -1.26
CA LYS A 94 -7.56 24.07 -2.45
C LYS A 94 -6.43 23.06 -2.51
N LEU A 95 -5.25 23.40 -2.00
CA LEU A 95 -4.11 22.50 -1.92
C LEU A 95 -4.37 21.44 -0.84
N ASP A 96 -4.90 21.82 0.32
CA ASP A 96 -5.28 20.88 1.40
C ASP A 96 -6.28 19.84 0.91
N ARG A 97 -7.40 20.30 0.33
CA ARG A 97 -8.42 19.39 -0.25
C ARG A 97 -7.86 18.49 -1.35
N LYS A 98 -6.78 18.92 -2.00
CA LYS A 98 -6.10 18.12 -3.01
C LYS A 98 -5.21 17.07 -2.35
N GLY A 99 -4.50 17.40 -1.27
CA GLY A 99 -3.82 16.46 -0.38
C GLY A 99 -4.77 15.38 0.10
N ASP A 100 -5.86 15.77 0.78
CA ASP A 100 -6.89 14.83 1.28
C ASP A 100 -7.46 13.89 0.20
N ARG A 101 -7.55 14.38 -1.04
CA ARG A 101 -8.05 13.58 -2.16
C ARG A 101 -7.00 12.58 -2.65
N VAL A 102 -5.73 12.95 -2.61
CA VAL A 102 -4.61 12.05 -2.91
C VAL A 102 -4.56 10.95 -1.86
N ASP A 103 -4.62 11.30 -0.58
CA ASP A 103 -4.51 10.34 0.54
C ASP A 103 -5.59 9.29 0.45
N ARG A 104 -6.86 9.72 0.39
CA ARG A 104 -8.00 8.81 0.20
C ARG A 104 -7.89 7.93 -1.05
N LYS A 105 -7.17 8.38 -2.09
CA LYS A 105 -6.96 7.57 -3.30
C LYS A 105 -5.85 6.54 -3.10
N LEU A 106 -4.82 6.87 -2.33
CA LEU A 106 -3.76 5.95 -1.95
C LEU A 106 -4.28 4.90 -0.98
N ASP A 107 -5.05 5.28 0.04
CA ASP A 107 -5.69 4.36 1.00
C ASP A 107 -6.56 3.32 0.29
N ARG A 108 -7.50 3.78 -0.55
CA ARG A 108 -8.35 2.87 -1.34
C ARG A 108 -7.57 1.95 -2.26
N LYS A 109 -6.37 2.37 -2.67
CA LYS A 109 -5.48 1.56 -3.48
C LYS A 109 -4.76 0.52 -2.61
N GLY A 110 -4.32 0.89 -1.40
CA GLY A 110 -3.85 -0.02 -0.35
C GLY A 110 -4.89 -1.10 -0.08
N ASP A 111 -6.11 -0.72 0.33
CA ASP A 111 -7.18 -1.69 0.63
C ASP A 111 -7.48 -2.66 -0.53
N ARG A 112 -7.32 -2.20 -1.77
CA ARG A 112 -7.54 -3.04 -2.96
C ARG A 112 -6.39 -4.02 -3.17
N VAL A 113 -5.17 -3.64 -2.85
CA VAL A 113 -4.01 -4.54 -2.85
C VAL A 113 -4.23 -5.60 -1.78
N ASP A 114 -4.58 -5.21 -0.56
CA ASP A 114 -4.72 -6.12 0.59
C ASP A 114 -5.78 -7.18 0.29
N ARG A 115 -6.99 -6.76 -0.09
CA ARG A 115 -8.06 -7.69 -0.52
C ARG A 115 -7.64 -8.64 -1.64
N ARG A 116 -6.75 -8.21 -2.54
CA ARG A 116 -6.25 -9.07 -3.64
C ARG A 116 -5.20 -10.05 -3.15
N LEU A 117 -4.39 -9.68 -2.16
CA LEU A 117 -3.41 -10.56 -1.53
C LEU A 117 -4.13 -11.59 -0.67
N ASP A 118 -5.09 -11.18 0.15
CA ASP A 118 -5.94 -12.07 0.94
C ASP A 118 -6.63 -13.11 0.06
N HIS A 119 -7.25 -12.66 -1.05
CA HIS A 119 -7.92 -13.58 -1.97
C HIS A 119 -6.94 -14.58 -2.60
N ARG A 120 -5.69 -14.18 -2.84
CA ARG A 120 -4.66 -15.05 -3.39
C ARG A 120 -4.13 -16.03 -2.37
N GLY A 121 -3.93 -15.61 -1.11
CA GLY A 121 -3.57 -16.49 0.01
C GLY A 121 -4.63 -17.58 0.18
N ASN A 122 -5.89 -17.18 0.36
CA ASN A 122 -7.03 -18.09 0.46
C ASN A 122 -7.21 -19.05 -0.73
N LEU A 123 -6.76 -18.67 -1.94
CA LEU A 123 -6.78 -19.56 -3.09
C LEU A 123 -5.60 -20.53 -3.10
N ALA A 124 -4.43 -20.11 -2.61
CA ALA A 124 -3.28 -20.97 -2.42
C ALA A 124 -3.59 -22.05 -1.37
N ASP A 125 -4.14 -21.66 -0.22
CA ASP A 125 -4.50 -22.58 0.88
C ASP A 125 -5.48 -23.65 0.38
N ARG A 126 -6.57 -23.22 -0.25
CA ARG A 126 -7.57 -24.14 -0.83
C ARG A 126 -7.01 -25.05 -1.92
N ARG A 127 -5.90 -24.70 -2.58
CA ARG A 127 -5.23 -25.57 -3.56
C ARG A 127 -4.31 -26.57 -2.87
N ILE A 128 -3.67 -26.19 -1.77
CA ILE A 128 -2.83 -27.06 -0.95
C ILE A 128 -3.72 -28.10 -0.25
N ASP A 129 -4.81 -27.68 0.40
CA ASP A 129 -5.77 -28.56 1.08
C ASP A 129 -6.34 -29.62 0.13
N ARG A 130 -6.77 -29.20 -1.07
CA ARG A 130 -7.31 -30.13 -2.09
C ARG A 130 -6.27 -31.15 -2.55
N ARG A 131 -4.99 -30.79 -2.59
CA ARG A 131 -3.90 -31.73 -2.94
C ARG A 131 -3.64 -32.72 -1.80
N GLN A 132 -3.70 -32.27 -0.55
CA GLN A 132 -3.58 -33.14 0.63
C GLN A 132 -4.74 -34.15 0.68
N ASN A 133 -5.99 -33.69 0.57
CA ASN A 133 -7.19 -34.55 0.64
C ASN A 133 -7.27 -35.58 -0.50
N ARG A 134 -6.86 -35.23 -1.73
CA ARG A 134 -6.86 -36.19 -2.86
C ARG A 134 -5.87 -37.35 -2.70
N ARG A 135 -4.86 -37.22 -1.82
CA ARG A 135 -3.85 -38.26 -1.59
C ARG A 135 -4.01 -38.99 -0.26
N GLY A 136 -4.70 -38.40 0.73
CA GLY A 136 -5.09 -39.10 1.96
C GLY A 136 -6.29 -40.04 1.81
N GLY A 137 -7.02 -39.95 0.69
CA GLY A 137 -8.14 -40.84 0.34
C GLY A 137 -7.80 -41.96 -0.64
N GLN A 138 -6.52 -42.23 -0.91
CA GLN A 138 -6.03 -43.36 -1.70
C GLN A 138 -5.20 -44.32 -0.84
#